data_AF-A0A1H0ABE2-F1
#
_entry.id   AF-A0A1H0ABE2-F1
#
_cell.length_a   1.000
_cell.length_b   1.000
_cell.length_c   1.000
_cell.angle_alpha   90.00
_cell.angle_beta   90.00
_cell.angle_gamma   90.00
#
_symmetry.space_group_name_H-M   'P 1'
#
loop_
_entity.id
_entity.type
_entity.pdbx_description
1 polymer ?
#
loop_
_entity_poly.entity_id
_entity_poly.type
_entity_poly.pdbx_seq_one_letter_code
_entity_poly.pdbx_strand_id
1 'polypeptide(L)'
;MPKIKRPLTLFAATLLALSVAAPASAAISVTYPREGGTWRHGITNGQVLSSYGHPSKWHHATAVGARTKRASARPGVFATAVVSKAIMNNQTYYGVDE
;
A
#
# COMPACT_ATOMS: atom_id res chain seq x y z
N MET A 1 -8.32 44.53 -14.54
CA MET A 1 -8.62 43.09 -14.47
C MET A 1 -7.63 42.42 -13.54
N PRO A 2 -8.04 41.84 -12.39
CA PRO A 2 -7.12 41.14 -11.50
C PRO A 2 -6.95 39.68 -11.95
N LYS A 3 -5.71 39.19 -12.07
CA LYS A 3 -5.45 37.76 -12.23
C LYS A 3 -4.79 37.24 -10.96
N ILE A 4 -5.52 36.33 -10.33
CA ILE A 4 -5.32 35.74 -9.00
C ILE A 4 -3.98 35.01 -8.93
N LYS A 5 -3.19 35.30 -7.90
CA LYS A 5 -1.94 34.62 -7.57
C LYS A 5 -2.28 33.26 -6.94
N ARG A 6 -1.83 32.15 -7.53
CA ARG A 6 -1.93 30.82 -6.91
C ARG A 6 -0.71 30.60 -6.03
N PRO A 7 -0.86 30.36 -4.71
CA PRO A 7 0.27 30.07 -3.86
C PRO A 7 0.78 28.65 -4.12
N LEU A 8 2.10 28.54 -4.26
CA LEU A 8 2.85 27.30 -4.33
C LEU A 8 2.83 26.68 -2.92
N THR A 9 1.99 25.66 -2.72
CA THR A 9 1.90 24.97 -1.43
C THR A 9 3.07 24.00 -1.29
N LEU A 10 3.79 24.13 -0.17
CA LEU A 10 4.93 23.33 0.22
C LEU A 10 4.59 21.83 0.26
N PHE A 11 5.51 21.02 -0.26
CA PHE A 11 5.51 19.56 -0.11
C PHE A 11 5.55 19.19 1.37
N ALA A 12 4.49 18.53 1.86
CA ALA A 12 4.52 17.89 3.16
C ALA A 12 5.34 16.60 3.04
N ALA A 13 6.30 16.41 3.93
CA ALA A 13 7.08 15.18 3.99
C ALA A 13 6.21 14.06 4.58
N THR A 14 5.78 13.12 3.74
CA THR A 14 4.99 11.96 4.16
C THR A 14 5.85 11.01 5.00
N LEU A 15 5.38 10.66 6.20
CA LEU A 15 5.98 9.61 7.02
C LEU A 15 5.92 8.28 6.27
N LEU A 16 7.09 7.76 5.88
CA LEU A 16 7.24 6.38 5.43
C LEU A 16 7.06 5.47 6.66
N ALA A 17 5.86 4.92 6.88
CA ALA A 17 5.64 3.92 7.91
C ALA A 17 6.38 2.63 7.50
N LEU A 18 7.64 2.51 7.94
CA LEU A 18 8.50 1.37 7.64
C LEU A 18 8.11 0.17 8.53
N SER A 19 7.03 -0.54 8.18
CA SER A 19 6.68 -1.78 8.87
C SER A 19 7.54 -2.93 8.34
N VAL A 20 8.53 -3.36 9.12
CA VAL A 20 9.32 -4.58 8.84
C VAL A 20 8.52 -5.79 9.33
N ALA A 21 8.18 -6.71 8.41
CA ALA A 21 7.40 -7.92 8.71
C ALA A 21 8.31 -9.11 9.09
N ALA A 22 7.89 -9.85 10.13
CA ALA A 22 8.55 -11.02 10.72
C ALA A 22 8.48 -12.29 9.82
N PRO A 23 9.32 -13.33 10.04
CA PRO A 23 9.43 -14.47 9.14
C PRO A 23 8.19 -15.39 9.16
N ALA A 24 7.94 -16.01 8.01
CA ALA A 24 6.65 -16.51 7.55
C ALA A 24 6.19 -17.85 8.16
N SER A 25 5.03 -17.84 8.80
CA SER A 25 3.97 -18.81 8.47
C SER A 25 3.04 -18.15 7.44
N ALA A 26 2.76 -18.86 6.34
CA ALA A 26 1.97 -18.34 5.23
C ALA A 26 0.50 -18.12 5.64
N ALA A 27 0.17 -16.91 6.08
CA ALA A 27 -1.18 -16.47 6.35
C ALA A 27 -1.40 -15.04 5.84
N ILE A 28 -2.64 -14.72 5.51
CA ILE A 28 -3.05 -13.33 5.27
C ILE A 28 -3.34 -12.68 6.61
N SER A 29 -2.59 -11.63 6.91
CA SER A 29 -2.80 -10.75 8.06
C SER A 29 -3.68 -9.57 7.68
N VAL A 30 -4.45 -9.09 8.65
CA VAL A 30 -5.20 -7.83 8.53
C VAL A 30 -4.62 -6.84 9.53
N THR A 31 -4.25 -5.66 9.05
CA THR A 31 -3.73 -4.55 9.84
C THR A 31 -4.62 -3.34 9.64
N TYR A 32 -4.82 -2.56 10.71
CA TYR A 32 -5.56 -1.29 10.68
C TYR A 32 -4.56 -0.16 10.97
N PRO A 33 -4.01 0.48 9.93
CA PRO A 33 -3.01 1.53 10.11
C PRO A 33 -3.55 2.74 10.86
N ARG A 34 -2.66 3.48 11.55
CA ARG A 34 -3.05 4.61 12.42
C ARG A 34 -3.65 5.78 11.65
N GLU A 35 -3.20 5.98 10.42
CA GLU A 35 -3.71 6.99 9.50
C GLU A 35 -5.10 6.64 8.93
N GLY A 36 -5.55 5.40 9.14
CA GLY A 36 -6.85 4.89 8.72
C GLY A 36 -6.76 3.74 7.73
N GLY A 37 -7.93 3.26 7.32
CA GLY A 37 -8.06 2.21 6.32
C GLY A 37 -7.86 0.79 6.86
N THR A 38 -7.69 -0.15 5.93
CA THR A 38 -7.53 -1.57 6.22
C THR A 38 -6.56 -2.18 5.23
N TRP A 39 -5.51 -2.83 5.74
CA TRP A 39 -4.50 -3.49 4.94
C TRP A 39 -4.53 -5.00 5.14
N ARG A 40 -4.78 -5.74 4.07
CA ARG A 40 -4.73 -7.20 4.01
C ARG A 40 -3.47 -7.62 3.28
N HIS A 41 -2.59 -8.35 3.93
CA HIS A 41 -1.28 -8.66 3.38
C HIS A 41 -0.70 -9.96 3.86
N GLY A 42 0.16 -10.56 3.05
CA GLY A 42 0.89 -11.76 3.40
C GLY A 42 1.04 -12.70 2.20
N ILE A 43 1.30 -13.96 2.51
CA ILE A 43 1.53 -15.00 1.51
C ILE A 43 0.50 -16.11 1.75
N THR A 44 -0.20 -16.51 0.69
CA THR A 44 -1.13 -17.64 0.71
C THR A 44 -1.12 -18.35 -0.63
N ASN A 45 -1.22 -19.68 -0.64
CA ASN A 45 -1.33 -20.50 -1.86
C ASN A 45 -0.29 -20.15 -2.95
N GLY A 46 0.96 -19.88 -2.55
CA GLY A 46 2.03 -19.52 -3.47
C GLY A 46 1.94 -18.11 -4.06
N GLN A 47 1.09 -17.24 -3.52
CA GLN A 47 0.92 -15.85 -3.95
C GLN A 47 1.24 -14.88 -2.82
N VAL A 48 1.87 -13.76 -3.17
CA VAL A 48 2.06 -12.59 -2.32
C VAL A 48 0.91 -11.63 -2.60
N LEU A 49 0.14 -11.32 -1.57
CA LEU A 49 -1.00 -10.41 -1.62
C LEU A 49 -0.67 -9.15 -0.83
N SER A 50 -0.88 -7.99 -1.44
CA SER A 50 -1.04 -6.72 -0.72
C SER A 50 -2.32 -6.05 -1.20
N SER A 51 -3.26 -5.81 -0.29
CA SER A 51 -4.53 -5.18 -0.59
C SER A 51 -4.84 -4.13 0.47
N TYR A 52 -4.79 -2.86 0.10
CA TYR A 52 -5.03 -1.74 1.01
C TYR A 52 -6.26 -0.96 0.57
N GLY A 53 -7.11 -0.61 1.52
CA GLY A 53 -8.30 0.20 1.30
C GLY A 53 -8.30 1.38 2.27
N HIS A 54 -8.47 2.60 1.74
CA HIS A 54 -8.59 3.80 2.55
C HIS A 54 -9.91 4.54 2.24
N PRO A 55 -10.69 4.98 3.25
CA PRO A 55 -12.03 5.51 3.03
C PRO A 55 -12.03 6.92 2.40
N SER A 56 -11.00 7.73 2.64
CA SER A 56 -11.01 9.16 2.31
C SER A 56 -9.82 9.67 1.49
N LYS A 57 -8.86 8.80 1.14
CA LYS A 57 -7.62 9.22 0.48
C LYS A 57 -7.27 8.27 -0.67
N TRP A 58 -6.62 8.80 -1.70
CA TRP A 58 -5.97 7.98 -2.71
C TRP A 58 -4.88 7.16 -2.04
N HIS A 59 -4.66 5.94 -2.52
CA HIS A 59 -3.75 5.02 -1.86
C HIS A 59 -3.29 3.92 -2.82
N HIS A 60 -2.29 3.17 -2.38
CA HIS A 60 -1.70 2.10 -3.15
C HIS A 60 -1.32 0.89 -2.31
N ALA A 61 -1.14 -0.23 -2.99
CA ALA A 61 -0.64 -1.48 -2.45
C ALA A 61 0.41 -2.07 -3.41
N THR A 62 1.49 -2.60 -2.85
CA THR A 62 2.58 -3.23 -3.60
C THR A 62 2.84 -4.63 -3.07
N ALA A 63 2.96 -5.59 -3.99
CA ALA A 63 3.37 -6.95 -3.69
C ALA A 63 4.70 -7.25 -4.42
N VAL A 64 5.67 -7.75 -3.67
CA VAL A 64 6.99 -8.17 -4.17
C VAL A 64 7.09 -9.69 -4.02
N GLY A 65 7.23 -10.37 -5.14
CA GLY A 65 7.45 -11.82 -5.22
C GLY A 65 8.32 -12.14 -6.42
N ALA A 66 7.90 -13.09 -7.27
CA ALA A 66 8.59 -13.38 -8.54
C ALA A 66 8.70 -12.17 -9.48
N ARG A 67 7.83 -11.18 -9.26
CA ARG A 67 7.89 -9.83 -9.84
C ARG A 67 7.33 -8.83 -8.82
N THR A 68 7.57 -7.56 -9.07
CA THR A 68 6.94 -6.46 -8.32
C THR A 68 5.69 -5.98 -9.05
N LYS A 69 4.58 -5.84 -8.31
CA LYS A 69 3.34 -5.22 -8.81
C LYS A 69 2.87 -4.16 -7.83
N ARG A 70 2.51 -2.98 -8.35
CA ARG A 70 1.82 -1.92 -7.62
C ARG A 70 0.42 -1.72 -8.20
N ALA A 71 -0.56 -1.46 -7.33
CA ALA A 71 -1.89 -1.01 -7.69
C ALA A 71 -2.20 0.26 -6.91
N SER A 72 -2.93 1.20 -7.52
CA SER A 72 -3.44 2.40 -6.87
C SER A 72 -4.96 2.43 -6.98
N ALA A 73 -5.63 3.02 -5.99
CA ALA A 73 -7.07 3.15 -5.96
C ALA A 73 -7.50 4.50 -5.37
N ARG A 74 -8.67 4.95 -5.83
CA ARG A 74 -9.40 6.10 -5.29
C ARG A 74 -9.99 5.77 -3.91
N PRO A 75 -10.38 6.77 -3.11
CA PRO A 75 -11.03 6.56 -1.82
C PRO A 75 -12.23 5.59 -1.92
N GLY A 76 -12.38 4.73 -0.90
CA GLY A 76 -13.49 3.78 -0.79
C GLY A 76 -13.38 2.51 -1.65
N VAL A 77 -12.31 2.36 -2.44
CA VAL A 77 -12.01 1.17 -3.23
C VAL A 77 -10.69 0.57 -2.75
N PHE A 78 -10.53 -0.76 -2.79
CA PHE A 78 -9.26 -1.38 -2.45
C PHE A 78 -8.28 -1.35 -3.63
N ALA A 79 -7.04 -0.92 -3.36
CA ALA A 79 -5.90 -1.18 -4.22
C ALA A 79 -5.37 -2.59 -3.96
N THR A 80 -5.38 -3.47 -4.98
CA THR A 80 -4.99 -4.88 -4.81
C THR A 80 -3.84 -5.27 -5.76
N ALA A 81 -2.73 -5.68 -5.18
CA ALA A 81 -1.57 -6.24 -5.87
C ALA A 81 -1.40 -7.72 -5.47
N VAL A 82 -1.33 -8.58 -6.49
CA VAL A 82 -1.11 -10.02 -6.34
C VAL A 82 -0.05 -10.48 -7.33
N VAL A 83 0.92 -11.22 -6.84
CA VAL A 83 2.02 -11.82 -7.64
C VAL A 83 2.33 -13.22 -7.11
N SER A 84 2.88 -14.09 -7.95
CA SER A 84 3.42 -15.37 -7.48
C SER A 84 4.58 -15.13 -6.51
N LYS A 85 4.74 -16.00 -5.49
CA LYS A 85 5.85 -15.90 -4.55
C LYS A 85 7.18 -16.20 -5.23
N ALA A 86 8.22 -15.46 -4.84
CA ALA A 86 9.60 -15.83 -5.06
C ALA A 86 10.05 -16.89 -4.03
N ILE A 87 11.22 -17.47 -4.26
CA ILE A 87 11.85 -18.41 -3.32
C ILE A 87 12.16 -17.69 -2.00
N MET A 88 12.65 -16.45 -2.07
CA MET A 88 12.96 -15.59 -0.92
C MET A 88 12.51 -14.16 -1.17
N ASN A 89 12.59 -13.31 -0.14
CA ASN A 89 12.36 -11.88 -0.22
C ASN A 89 10.95 -11.49 -0.73
N ASN A 90 9.94 -12.22 -0.28
CA ASN A 90 8.55 -11.86 -0.53
C ASN A 90 8.12 -10.76 0.44
N GLN A 91 7.63 -9.64 -0.07
CA GLN A 91 7.31 -8.46 0.73
C GLN A 91 5.98 -7.84 0.31
N THR A 92 5.35 -7.14 1.24
CA THR A 92 4.09 -6.45 1.04
C THR A 92 4.21 -5.03 1.56
N TYR A 93 3.72 -4.07 0.77
CA TYR A 93 3.69 -2.65 1.16
C TYR A 93 2.33 -2.06 0.86
N TYR A 94 2.03 -0.96 1.54
CA TYR A 94 0.91 -0.09 1.27
C TYR A 94 1.34 1.36 1.51
N GLY A 95 0.53 2.29 1.04
CA GLY A 95 0.73 3.69 1.32
C GLY A 95 -0.47 4.50 0.88
N VAL A 96 -0.54 5.72 1.39
CA VAL A 96 -1.53 6.70 1.00
C VAL A 96 -0.86 7.64 0.00
N ASP A 97 -1.52 7.91 -1.12
CA ASP A 97 -1.05 8.88 -2.11
C ASP A 97 -1.59 10.26 -1.68
N GLU A 98 -0.70 11.25 -1.54
CA GLU A 98 -1.07 12.62 -1.17
C GLU A 98 -1.76 13.38 -2.31
#